data_AF-A0A973X812-F1
#
_entry.id   AF-A0A973X812-F1
#
_cell.length_a   1.000
_cell.length_b   1.000
_cell.length_c   1.000
_cell.angle_alpha   90.00
_cell.angle_beta   90.00
_cell.angle_gamma   90.00
#
_symmetry.space_group_name_H-M   'P 1'
#
loop_
_entity.id
_entity.type
_entity.pdbx_description
1 polymer ?
#
loop_
_entity_poly.entity_id
_entity_poly.type
_entity_poly.pdbx_seq_one_letter_code
_entity_poly.pdbx_strand_id
1 'polypeptide(L)'
;MTWLARLKKQISPGTHPTEPTKPGFVGFVGTLTGHIQKIEGDALAANDPAPDPDRWCWPFTPAMNTAEIDRFTARLARFTGRGVIQGDAECLADRLVTRDREKDDRALCLECAHLQRGGCCGNWQQSGVAIRARDALLDTEFMHLLQRCDGFKGV
;
A
#
# COMPACT_ATOMS: atom_id res chain seq x y z
N MET A 1 -20.41 6.16 -42.99
CA MET A 1 -20.40 4.70 -42.77
C MET A 1 -20.52 4.44 -41.27
N THR A 2 -21.73 4.14 -40.80
CA THR A 2 -22.10 4.16 -39.38
C THR A 2 -21.86 2.80 -38.69
N TRP A 3 -21.27 2.85 -37.50
CA TRP A 3 -20.95 1.72 -36.60
C TRP A 3 -22.10 0.71 -36.41
N LEU A 4 -23.35 1.19 -36.47
CA LEU A 4 -24.58 0.38 -36.43
C LEU A 4 -24.69 -0.70 -37.52
N ALA A 5 -24.06 -0.51 -38.69
CA ALA A 5 -24.09 -1.51 -39.76
C ALA A 5 -23.21 -2.74 -39.47
N ARG A 6 -22.24 -2.60 -38.54
CA ARG A 6 -21.30 -3.66 -38.17
C ARG A 6 -21.88 -4.64 -37.14
N LEU A 7 -22.79 -4.17 -36.29
CA LEU A 7 -23.44 -4.98 -35.24
C LEU A 7 -24.51 -5.93 -35.78
N LYS A 8 -25.23 -5.56 -36.85
CA LYS A 8 -26.29 -6.41 -37.44
C LYS A 8 -25.78 -7.63 -38.22
N LYS A 9 -24.46 -7.76 -38.44
CA LYS A 9 -23.85 -8.88 -39.18
C LYS A 9 -23.43 -10.08 -38.33
N GLN A 10 -23.72 -10.07 -37.02
CA GLN A 10 -23.56 -11.28 -36.21
C GLN A 10 -24.78 -12.18 -36.39
N ILE A 11 -24.65 -13.14 -37.30
CA ILE A 11 -25.51 -14.32 -37.39
C ILE A 11 -25.03 -15.31 -36.34
N SER A 12 -25.87 -15.59 -35.34
CA SER A 12 -25.71 -16.75 -34.45
C SER A 12 -26.15 -18.02 -35.18
N PRO A 13 -25.35 -19.10 -35.20
CA PRO A 13 -25.91 -20.44 -35.35
C PRO A 13 -26.45 -20.87 -33.98
N GLY A 14 -27.75 -21.12 -33.91
CA GLY A 14 -28.36 -21.77 -32.77
C GLY A 14 -27.89 -23.22 -32.69
N THR A 15 -27.34 -23.61 -31.54
CA THR A 15 -27.13 -25.01 -31.20
C THR A 15 -27.71 -25.19 -29.80
N HIS A 16 -28.86 -25.87 -29.73
CA HIS A 16 -29.44 -26.31 -28.47
C HIS A 16 -28.41 -27.16 -27.70
N PRO A 17 -28.33 -27.07 -26.36
CA PRO A 17 -27.52 -28.00 -25.59
C PRO A 17 -28.17 -29.39 -25.66
N THR A 18 -27.46 -30.36 -26.21
CA THR A 18 -27.77 -31.77 -26.01
C THR A 18 -27.57 -32.09 -24.51
N GLU A 19 -28.55 -32.78 -23.94
CA GLU A 19 -28.56 -33.27 -22.56
C GLU A 19 -27.25 -34.01 -22.22
N PRO A 20 -26.63 -33.78 -21.04
CA PRO A 20 -25.38 -34.44 -20.71
C PRO A 20 -25.63 -35.89 -20.31
N THR A 21 -25.17 -36.82 -21.14
CA THR A 21 -24.97 -38.22 -20.72
C THR A 21 -23.96 -38.23 -19.57
N LYS A 22 -24.38 -38.71 -18.40
CA LYS A 22 -23.52 -38.87 -17.21
C LYS A 22 -22.23 -39.60 -17.59
N PRO A 23 -21.03 -39.00 -17.43
CA PRO A 23 -19.81 -39.78 -17.49
C PRO A 23 -19.71 -40.58 -16.19
N GLY A 24 -19.57 -41.90 -16.33
CA GLY A 24 -19.16 -42.76 -15.23
C GLY A 24 -17.88 -42.19 -14.61
N PHE A 25 -17.89 -42.10 -13.29
CA PHE A 25 -16.74 -41.68 -12.49
C PHE A 25 -15.59 -42.66 -12.74
N VAL A 26 -14.67 -42.30 -13.64
CA VAL A 26 -13.40 -43.02 -13.82
C VAL A 26 -12.45 -42.46 -12.78
N GLY A 27 -12.15 -43.26 -11.77
CA GLY A 27 -11.19 -42.90 -10.73
C GLY A 27 -9.86 -42.50 -11.35
N PHE A 28 -9.42 -41.28 -11.08
CA PHE A 28 -8.12 -40.79 -11.50
C PHE A 28 -7.05 -41.48 -10.63
N VAL A 29 -6.43 -42.55 -11.14
CA VAL A 29 -5.21 -43.12 -10.56
C VAL A 29 -4.03 -42.37 -11.17
N GLY A 30 -3.75 -41.19 -10.62
CA GLY A 30 -2.49 -40.51 -10.84
C GLY A 30 -1.53 -40.87 -9.71
N THR A 31 -0.48 -41.63 -9.99
CA THR A 31 0.62 -41.84 -9.04
C THR A 31 1.39 -40.52 -8.91
N LEU A 32 0.98 -39.66 -7.99
CA LEU A 32 1.79 -38.53 -7.54
C LEU A 32 2.93 -39.08 -6.68
N THR A 33 4.04 -39.48 -7.31
CA THR A 33 5.34 -39.51 -6.63
C THR A 33 5.88 -38.08 -6.57
N GLY A 34 5.09 -37.18 -5.97
CA GLY A 34 5.57 -35.90 -5.48
C GLY A 34 5.74 -36.07 -3.98
N HIS A 35 6.92 -35.79 -3.44
CA HIS A 35 7.09 -35.63 -2.00
C HIS A 35 6.13 -34.55 -1.52
N ILE A 36 4.99 -34.95 -0.97
CA ILE A 36 4.17 -34.09 -0.13
C ILE A 36 5.06 -33.84 1.10
N GLN A 37 5.77 -32.72 1.09
CA GLN A 37 6.35 -32.20 2.31
C GLN A 37 5.18 -31.84 3.21
N LYS A 38 4.90 -32.72 4.18
CA LYS A 38 4.08 -32.39 5.32
C LYS A 38 4.79 -31.20 5.98
N ILE A 39 4.24 -30.01 5.83
CA ILE A 39 4.63 -28.88 6.67
C ILE A 39 4.17 -29.30 8.07
N GLU A 40 5.10 -29.78 8.87
CA GLU A 40 4.88 -29.98 10.30
C GLU A 40 4.74 -28.59 10.91
N GLY A 41 3.54 -28.03 10.81
CA GLY A 41 3.15 -26.94 11.69
C GLY A 41 3.14 -27.52 13.10
N ASP A 42 3.87 -26.88 14.01
CA ASP A 42 3.71 -27.15 15.44
C ASP A 42 2.22 -27.13 15.75
N ALA A 43 1.68 -28.30 16.10
CA ALA A 43 0.28 -28.45 16.43
C ALA A 43 0.04 -27.77 17.78
N LEU A 44 -0.18 -26.46 17.74
CA LEU A 44 -0.59 -25.68 18.89
C LEU A 44 -1.92 -26.26 19.41
N ALA A 45 -2.01 -26.47 20.71
CA ALA A 45 -3.25 -26.88 21.34
C ALA A 45 -4.30 -25.81 21.09
N ALA A 46 -5.58 -26.18 21.01
CA ALA A 46 -6.66 -25.21 20.78
C ALA A 46 -6.76 -24.11 21.87
N ASN A 47 -6.13 -24.34 23.02
CA ASN A 47 -6.06 -23.40 24.16
C ASN A 47 -4.79 -22.56 24.18
N ASP A 48 -3.85 -22.78 23.25
CA ASP A 48 -2.65 -21.96 23.17
C ASP A 48 -3.04 -20.54 22.72
N PRO A 49 -2.40 -19.49 23.28
CA PRO A 49 -2.60 -18.15 22.79
C PRO A 49 -2.24 -18.10 21.30
N ALA A 50 -3.05 -17.37 20.52
CA ALA A 50 -2.77 -17.16 19.11
C ALA A 50 -1.32 -16.66 18.95
N PRO A 51 -0.54 -17.22 18.01
CA PRO A 51 0.83 -16.81 17.81
C PRO A 51 0.86 -15.32 17.43
N ASP A 52 1.74 -14.57 18.08
CA ASP A 52 2.00 -13.18 17.74
C ASP A 52 2.45 -13.07 16.27
N PRO A 53 1.69 -12.39 15.39
CA PRO A 53 2.03 -12.26 13.98
C PRO A 53 3.34 -11.50 13.76
N ASP A 54 3.74 -10.64 14.70
CA ASP A 54 4.94 -9.81 14.59
C ASP A 54 6.19 -10.46 15.18
N ARG A 55 6.11 -11.71 15.68
CA ARG A 55 7.20 -12.41 16.38
C ARG A 55 8.52 -12.44 15.61
N TRP A 56 8.45 -12.54 14.27
CA TRP A 56 9.62 -12.62 13.40
C TRP A 56 9.84 -11.36 12.57
N CYS A 57 9.07 -10.30 12.79
CA CYS A 57 9.23 -9.03 12.08
C CYS A 57 10.38 -8.20 12.69
N TRP A 58 10.54 -6.96 12.22
CA TRP A 58 11.47 -6.00 12.82
C TRP A 58 11.27 -5.93 14.35
N PRO A 59 12.34 -6.05 15.16
CA PRO A 59 13.75 -5.87 14.80
C PRO A 59 14.53 -7.13 14.42
N PHE A 60 13.90 -8.31 14.38
CA PHE A 60 14.60 -9.57 14.16
C PHE A 60 14.85 -9.86 12.68
N THR A 61 13.95 -9.40 11.80
CA THR A 61 14.12 -9.48 10.35
C THR A 61 13.80 -8.14 9.68
N PRO A 62 14.13 -7.96 8.39
CA PRO A 62 13.76 -6.74 7.66
C PRO A 62 12.25 -6.56 7.46
N ALA A 63 11.44 -7.61 7.65
CA ALA A 63 10.00 -7.58 7.45
C ALA A 63 9.32 -6.58 8.39
N MET A 64 8.38 -5.81 7.85
CA MET A 64 7.65 -4.82 8.65
C MET A 64 6.71 -5.50 9.63
N ASN A 65 6.66 -5.00 10.87
CA ASN A 65 5.63 -5.40 11.82
C ASN A 65 4.29 -4.68 11.54
N THR A 66 3.23 -5.11 12.21
CA THR A 66 1.87 -4.57 12.03
C THR A 66 1.83 -3.05 12.21
N ALA A 67 2.51 -2.52 13.23
CA ALA A 67 2.55 -1.09 13.50
C ALA A 67 3.34 -0.27 12.46
N GLU A 68 4.37 -0.87 11.83
CA GLU A 68 5.07 -0.26 10.69
C GLU A 68 4.17 -0.25 9.44
N ILE A 69 3.43 -1.33 9.19
CA ILE A 69 2.48 -1.44 8.07
C ILE A 69 1.38 -0.39 8.21
N ASP A 70 0.77 -0.26 9.40
CA ASP A 70 -0.29 0.73 9.64
C ASP A 70 0.20 2.16 9.36
N ARG A 71 1.41 2.51 9.82
CA ARG A 71 2.01 3.83 9.56
C ARG A 71 2.30 4.02 8.07
N PHE A 72 2.81 3.01 7.39
CA PHE A 72 3.08 3.05 5.96
C PHE A 72 1.79 3.28 5.16
N THR A 73 0.73 2.54 5.44
CA THR A 73 -0.58 2.72 4.78
C THR A 73 -1.19 4.09 5.08
N ALA A 74 -1.09 4.58 6.31
CA ALA A 74 -1.54 5.93 6.66
C ALA A 74 -0.76 7.02 5.91
N ARG A 75 0.55 6.84 5.73
CA ARG A 75 1.40 7.73 4.92
C ARG A 75 0.99 7.71 3.45
N LEU A 76 0.77 6.53 2.86
CA LEU A 76 0.29 6.42 1.48
C LEU A 76 -1.01 7.20 1.25
N ALA A 77 -2.00 6.98 2.10
CA ALA A 77 -3.28 7.68 2.01
C ALA A 77 -3.10 9.21 2.14
N ARG A 78 -2.21 9.65 3.03
CA ARG A 78 -1.90 11.06 3.22
C ARG A 78 -1.21 11.68 2.00
N PHE A 79 -0.17 11.04 1.47
CA PHE A 79 0.64 11.58 0.39
C PHE A 79 -0.15 11.63 -0.91
N THR A 80 -0.89 10.56 -1.23
CA THR A 80 -1.80 10.53 -2.37
C THR A 80 -2.94 11.53 -2.23
N GLY A 81 -3.50 11.70 -1.02
CA GLY A 81 -4.49 12.74 -0.72
C GLY A 81 -3.98 14.17 -0.91
N ARG A 82 -2.65 14.36 -0.93
CA ARG A 82 -1.94 15.63 -1.20
C ARG A 82 -1.48 15.78 -2.65
N GLY A 83 -1.75 14.80 -3.51
CA GLY A 83 -1.47 14.86 -4.95
C GLY A 83 -0.15 14.21 -5.37
N VAL A 84 0.55 13.52 -4.46
CA VAL A 84 1.71 12.70 -4.81
C VAL A 84 1.23 11.45 -5.55
N ILE A 85 1.89 11.07 -6.64
CA ILE A 85 1.55 9.84 -7.36
C ILE A 85 1.85 8.61 -6.50
N GLN A 86 1.12 7.51 -6.72
CA GLN A 86 1.22 6.30 -5.88
C GLN A 86 2.66 5.78 -5.74
N GLY A 87 3.41 5.68 -6.84
CA GLY A 87 4.80 5.18 -6.81
C GLY A 87 5.73 6.07 -5.99
N ASP A 88 5.66 7.38 -6.17
CA ASP A 88 6.46 8.32 -5.38
C ASP A 88 6.05 8.30 -3.90
N ALA A 89 4.75 8.15 -3.61
CA ALA A 89 4.25 8.01 -2.25
C ALA A 89 4.78 6.75 -1.56
N GLU A 90 4.87 5.63 -2.30
CA GLU A 90 5.48 4.38 -1.84
C GLU A 90 6.98 4.55 -1.56
N CYS A 91 7.73 5.15 -2.50
CA CYS A 91 9.15 5.44 -2.29
C CYS A 91 9.38 6.36 -1.08
N LEU A 92 8.54 7.37 -0.90
CA LEU A 92 8.60 8.26 0.27
C LEU A 92 8.32 7.50 1.55
N ALA A 93 7.24 6.70 1.60
CA ALA A 93 6.85 5.96 2.79
C ALA A 93 7.90 4.90 3.18
N ASP A 94 8.54 4.24 2.21
CA ASP A 94 9.63 3.28 2.43
C ASP A 94 10.85 3.94 3.08
N ARG A 95 11.27 5.11 2.59
CA ARG A 95 12.34 5.90 3.23
C ARG A 95 11.98 6.26 4.68
N LEU A 96 10.71 6.53 4.96
CA LEU A 96 10.26 6.85 6.32
C LEU A 96 10.21 5.63 7.25
N VAL A 97 10.08 4.40 6.74
CA VAL A 97 10.24 3.18 7.56
C VAL A 97 11.66 3.11 8.10
N THR A 98 12.67 3.28 7.23
CA THR A 98 14.08 3.30 7.66
C THR A 98 14.34 4.42 8.66
N ARG A 99 13.85 5.64 8.39
CA ARG A 99 13.95 6.78 9.31
C ARG A 99 13.42 6.45 10.70
N ASP A 100 12.21 5.88 10.77
CA ASP A 100 11.56 5.59 12.05
C ASP A 100 12.35 4.54 12.86
N ARG A 101 12.93 3.54 12.18
CA ARG A 101 13.81 2.54 12.78
C ARG A 101 15.07 3.15 13.37
N GLU A 102 15.65 4.12 12.67
CA GLU A 102 16.84 4.88 13.11
C GLU A 102 16.53 5.93 14.18
N LYS A 103 15.25 6.17 14.48
CA LYS A 103 14.77 7.23 15.38
C LYS A 103 15.24 8.62 14.95
N ASP A 104 15.37 8.83 13.64
CA ASP A 104 15.66 10.14 13.07
C ASP A 104 14.40 11.02 13.17
N ASP A 105 14.57 12.20 13.74
CA ASP A 105 13.51 13.15 14.10
C ASP A 105 13.15 14.13 12.98
N ARG A 106 13.82 14.03 11.83
CA ARG A 106 13.47 14.80 10.63
C ARG A 106 12.11 14.38 10.09
N ALA A 107 11.34 15.32 9.56
CA ALA A 107 10.04 15.05 8.97
C ALA A 107 9.93 15.59 7.55
N LEU A 108 9.01 15.01 6.78
CA LEU A 108 8.57 15.60 5.51
C LEU A 108 7.48 16.64 5.77
N CYS A 109 7.42 17.70 4.96
CA CYS A 109 6.27 18.60 4.99
C CYS A 109 4.96 17.85 4.67
N LEU A 110 5.05 16.80 3.85
CA LEU A 110 3.96 15.86 3.56
C LEU A 110 3.41 15.11 4.78
N GLU A 111 4.11 15.06 5.90
CA GLU A 111 3.59 14.52 7.16
C GLU A 111 2.87 15.58 8.01
N CYS A 112 3.20 16.87 7.82
CA CYS A 112 2.75 17.96 8.67
C CYS A 112 1.24 18.25 8.53
N ALA A 113 0.53 18.39 9.65
CA ALA A 113 -0.89 18.78 9.72
C ALA A 113 -1.18 20.15 9.08
N HIS A 114 -0.19 21.04 9.07
CA HIS A 114 -0.34 22.40 8.57
C HIS A 114 -0.18 22.54 7.05
N LEU A 115 0.27 21.49 6.35
CA LEU A 115 0.38 21.55 4.90
C LEU A 115 -1.01 21.52 4.27
N GLN A 116 -1.33 22.58 3.54
CA GLN A 116 -2.62 22.74 2.85
C GLN A 116 -2.62 21.99 1.52
N ARG A 117 -3.82 21.70 1.01
CA ARG A 117 -3.99 21.26 -0.38
C ARG A 117 -3.39 22.32 -1.31
N GLY A 118 -2.55 21.90 -2.25
CA GLY A 118 -1.82 22.79 -3.15
C GLY A 118 -0.40 23.16 -2.69
N GLY A 119 0.07 22.65 -1.53
CA GLY A 119 1.48 22.77 -1.13
C GLY A 119 1.84 23.99 -0.28
N CYS A 120 0.85 24.81 0.11
CA CYS A 120 1.10 25.96 0.99
C CYS A 120 1.29 25.53 2.45
N CYS A 121 2.32 26.05 3.11
CA CYS A 121 2.51 25.86 4.55
C CYS A 121 1.55 26.76 5.33
N GLY A 122 0.59 26.19 6.06
CA GLY A 122 -0.32 26.94 6.92
C GLY A 122 0.34 27.49 8.19
N ASN A 123 1.53 27.02 8.55
CA ASN A 123 2.30 27.47 9.72
C ASN A 123 3.61 28.17 9.32
N TRP A 124 3.58 28.84 8.17
CA TRP A 124 4.77 29.38 7.49
C TRP A 124 5.62 30.32 8.35
N GLN A 125 4.99 31.08 9.24
CA GLN A 125 5.67 32.04 10.11
C GLN A 125 6.51 31.32 11.17
N GLN A 126 5.94 30.30 11.82
CA GLN A 126 6.64 29.52 12.83
C GLN A 126 7.68 28.58 12.20
N SER A 127 7.39 28.05 11.00
CA SER A 127 8.35 27.21 10.28
C SER A 127 9.47 27.98 9.60
N GLY A 128 9.41 29.31 9.56
CA GLY A 128 10.43 30.17 8.93
C GLY A 128 10.56 30.02 7.41
N VAL A 129 9.60 29.39 6.74
CA VAL A 129 9.67 29.11 5.29
C VAL A 129 9.25 30.32 4.44
N ALA A 130 8.58 31.31 5.03
CA ALA A 130 8.17 32.53 4.34
C ALA A 130 8.08 33.73 5.30
N ILE A 131 8.15 34.95 4.75
CA ILE A 131 7.93 36.21 5.48
C ILE A 131 6.46 36.65 5.40
N ARG A 132 5.76 36.27 4.33
CA ARG A 132 4.34 36.60 4.10
C ARG A 132 3.59 35.33 3.69
N ALA A 133 2.31 35.26 4.04
CA ALA A 133 1.46 34.10 3.73
C ALA A 133 1.39 33.76 2.23
N ARG A 134 1.46 34.77 1.35
CA ARG A 134 1.42 34.55 -0.11
C ARG A 134 2.67 33.86 -0.66
N ASP A 135 3.78 33.92 0.08
CA ASP A 135 5.07 33.36 -0.29
C ASP A 135 5.27 31.96 0.37
N ALA A 136 4.22 31.41 1.02
CA ALA A 136 4.26 30.14 1.75
C ALA A 136 4.05 28.89 0.88
N LEU A 137 3.99 29.05 -0.46
CA LEU A 137 3.91 27.93 -1.38
C LEU A 137 5.26 27.20 -1.40
N LEU A 138 5.24 25.91 -1.08
CA LEU A 138 6.45 25.10 -1.06
C LEU A 138 6.64 24.40 -2.41
N ASP A 139 7.89 24.33 -2.85
CA ASP A 139 8.28 23.49 -3.98
C ASP A 139 8.08 22.01 -3.67
N THR A 140 7.77 21.20 -4.68
CA THR A 140 7.56 19.76 -4.55
C THR A 140 8.77 19.05 -3.95
N GLU A 141 9.98 19.37 -4.41
CA GLU A 141 11.20 18.76 -3.90
C GLU A 141 11.44 19.14 -2.44
N PHE A 142 11.12 20.39 -2.06
CA PHE A 142 11.18 20.84 -0.68
C PHE A 142 10.20 20.06 0.22
N MET A 143 9.00 19.76 -0.29
CA MET A 143 8.02 18.96 0.46
C MET A 143 8.45 17.50 0.67
N HIS A 144 9.29 16.97 -0.23
CA HIS A 144 9.79 15.60 -0.23
C HIS A 144 11.12 15.42 0.52
N LEU A 145 11.71 16.51 1.00
CA LEU A 145 12.98 16.52 1.72
C LEU A 145 12.77 16.31 3.23
N LEU A 146 13.59 15.44 3.84
CA LEU A 146 13.63 15.24 5.29
C LEU A 146 14.32 16.42 5.96
N GLN A 147 13.57 17.14 6.80
CA GLN A 147 14.02 18.35 7.44
C GLN A 147 13.58 18.43 8.90
N ARG A 148 14.28 19.22 9.70
CA ARG A 148 13.76 19.68 10.99
C ARG A 148 12.99 20.98 10.75
N CYS A 149 11.84 21.12 11.39
CA CYS A 149 10.98 22.30 11.24
C CYS A 149 10.34 22.62 12.59
N ASP A 150 10.62 23.82 13.11
CA ASP A 150 10.11 24.28 14.41
C ASP A 150 8.60 24.54 14.42
N GLY A 151 7.99 24.61 13.23
CA GLY A 151 6.54 24.69 13.02
C GLY A 151 5.89 23.36 12.69
N PHE A 152 6.61 22.24 12.76
CA PHE A 152 6.08 20.93 12.41
C PHE A 152 5.07 20.43 13.45
N LYS A 153 3.97 19.85 12.95
CA LYS A 153 3.00 19.13 13.76
C LYS A 153 2.60 17.85 13.03
N GLY A 154 3.01 16.70 13.56
CA GLY A 154 2.54 15.41 13.08
C GLY A 154 1.03 15.25 13.30
N VAL A 155 0.43 14.28 12.63
CA VAL A 155 -0.97 13.88 12.84
C VAL A 155 -1.01 12.52 13.52
#